data_AF-A0A0D1ZDK0-F1
#
_entry.id   AF-A0A0D1ZDK0-F1
#
_cell.length_a   1.000
_cell.length_b   1.000
_cell.length_c   1.000
_cell.angle_alpha   90.00
_cell.angle_beta   90.00
_cell.angle_gamma   90.00
#
_symmetry.space_group_name_H-M   'P 1'
#
loop_
_entity.id
_entity.type
_entity.pdbx_description
1 polymer ?
#
loop_
_entity_poly.entity_id
_entity_poly.type
_entity_poly.pdbx_seq_one_letter_code
_entity_poly.pdbx_strand_id
1 'polypeptide(L)'
;MRSNLAEDSFAMQASPSKARAVALESHSWSLVLDWLSTLYQPSPIPAFERNAFTLQALQSLMGENIAAERLRSLVHEAQLEELTTNSGNQDTTSAQNNNTDHHDNLRRISATTDDSWTTLLYEVQSCLPPPSRAALDSISDAAVLAGCCSSSSSSLCPSAAPSQNTVLQGLQSHITNLPVQTFRLETQLASIDGLISTLQGEIKRIQSTRSHKRSQSQSRPQRRNESAQSRSGGGGGSLSSSSPPRTPTTVSKMIFPNDDADDDDDEDDDGQDNDGYHAALHAETVQHQRETKQLALKCAEYTDRIATLERHASPSSSSSTTPTTATANVNADQPTLSDVAEKQVLVAQKRKQLDHLKRRILAFHNLPPDLDASRAEVQRAQADLERLKNKRDDLFAQLAS
;
A
#
# COMPACT_ATOMS: atom_id res chain seq x y z
N MET A 1 -64.26 -25.79 8.67
CA MET A 1 -64.29 -24.41 8.15
C MET A 1 -64.12 -23.41 9.30
N ARG A 2 -62.88 -23.11 9.68
CA ARG A 2 -62.52 -21.91 10.47
C ARG A 2 -61.10 -21.56 10.04
N SER A 3 -61.05 -20.93 8.88
CA SER A 3 -59.85 -20.53 8.16
C SER A 3 -59.42 -19.14 8.62
N ASN A 4 -58.12 -18.97 8.85
CA ASN A 4 -57.31 -17.82 8.44
C ASN A 4 -57.86 -16.41 8.72
N LEU A 5 -57.82 -15.96 9.97
CA LEU A 5 -58.04 -14.53 10.31
C LEU A 5 -57.00 -13.93 11.27
N ALA A 6 -55.90 -14.63 11.55
CA ALA A 6 -54.88 -14.16 12.50
C ALA A 6 -53.53 -13.74 11.85
N GLU A 7 -53.34 -13.92 10.54
CA GLU A 7 -52.06 -13.61 9.88
C GLU A 7 -52.01 -12.20 9.27
N ASP A 8 -53.16 -11.56 8.97
CA ASP A 8 -53.18 -10.22 8.37
C ASP A 8 -52.93 -9.06 9.37
N SER A 9 -52.92 -9.33 10.68
CA SER A 9 -52.72 -8.28 11.68
C SER A 9 -51.24 -7.94 11.94
N PHE A 10 -50.29 -8.73 11.43
CA PHE A 10 -48.85 -8.48 11.65
C PHE A 10 -48.18 -7.68 10.52
N ALA A 11 -48.80 -7.61 9.33
CA ALA A 11 -48.27 -6.87 8.18
C ALA A 11 -48.44 -5.34 8.32
N MET A 12 -49.23 -4.86 9.29
CA MET A 12 -49.64 -3.44 9.39
C MET A 12 -48.85 -2.58 10.40
N GLN A 13 -47.79 -3.10 11.03
CA GLN A 13 -46.99 -2.36 12.04
C GLN A 13 -45.46 -2.32 11.79
N ALA A 14 -44.98 -2.69 10.61
CA ALA A 14 -43.62 -2.34 10.21
C ALA A 14 -43.62 -0.91 9.67
N SER A 15 -43.21 0.09 10.48
CA SER A 15 -42.95 1.43 9.95
C SER A 15 -42.06 1.32 8.70
N PRO A 16 -42.33 2.06 7.61
CA PRO A 16 -41.59 1.94 6.35
C PRO A 16 -40.05 1.96 6.51
N SER A 17 -39.55 2.70 7.50
CA SER A 17 -38.14 2.76 7.87
C SER A 17 -37.58 1.43 8.39
N LYS A 18 -38.37 0.66 9.16
CA LYS A 18 -37.97 -0.66 9.70
C LYS A 18 -37.98 -1.72 8.60
N ALA A 19 -38.96 -1.67 7.70
CA ALA A 19 -39.00 -2.54 6.53
C ALA A 19 -37.80 -2.30 5.60
N ARG A 20 -37.42 -1.03 5.37
CA ARG A 20 -36.21 -0.67 4.60
C ARG A 20 -34.93 -1.17 5.26
N ALA A 21 -34.80 -1.04 6.58
CA ALA A 21 -33.62 -1.52 7.30
C ALA A 21 -33.45 -3.05 7.17
N VAL A 22 -34.53 -3.81 7.33
CA VAL A 22 -34.51 -5.28 7.17
C VAL A 22 -34.21 -5.68 5.72
N ALA A 23 -34.75 -4.95 4.73
CA ALA A 23 -34.46 -5.20 3.33
C ALA A 23 -32.97 -4.97 3.01
N LEU A 24 -32.38 -3.88 3.51
CA LEU A 24 -30.94 -3.60 3.35
C LEU A 24 -30.08 -4.66 4.02
N GLU A 25 -30.46 -5.10 5.23
CA GLU A 25 -29.76 -6.16 5.93
C GLU A 25 -29.83 -7.49 5.14
N SER A 26 -31.00 -7.86 4.63
CA SER A 26 -31.16 -9.07 3.81
C SER A 26 -30.32 -9.03 2.53
N HIS A 27 -30.26 -7.86 1.87
CA HIS A 27 -29.44 -7.66 0.68
C HIS A 27 -27.96 -7.78 1.00
N SER A 28 -27.51 -7.20 2.12
CA SER A 28 -26.13 -7.28 2.55
C SER A 28 -25.68 -8.70 2.90
N TRP A 29 -26.56 -9.52 3.48
CA TRP A 29 -26.30 -10.94 3.71
C TRP A 29 -26.18 -11.72 2.40
N SER A 30 -27.02 -11.44 1.40
CA SER A 30 -26.92 -12.09 0.09
C SER A 30 -25.59 -11.79 -0.60
N LEU A 31 -25.10 -10.54 -0.53
CA LEU A 31 -23.80 -10.16 -1.09
C LEU A 31 -22.64 -10.93 -0.43
N VAL A 32 -22.66 -11.00 0.90
CA VAL A 32 -21.62 -11.74 1.66
C VAL A 32 -21.68 -13.24 1.35
N LEU A 33 -22.87 -13.82 1.22
CA LEU A 33 -23.02 -15.24 0.90
C LEU A 33 -22.57 -15.58 -0.52
N ASP A 34 -22.88 -14.72 -1.49
CA ASP A 34 -22.38 -14.85 -2.86
C ASP A 34 -20.84 -14.82 -2.87
N TRP A 35 -20.25 -13.82 -2.21
CA TRP A 35 -18.80 -13.70 -2.04
C TRP A 35 -18.18 -14.93 -1.35
N LEU A 36 -18.73 -15.40 -0.24
CA LEU A 36 -18.24 -16.61 0.44
C LEU A 36 -18.39 -17.85 -0.44
N SER A 37 -19.45 -17.94 -1.25
CA SER A 37 -19.62 -19.07 -2.16
C SER A 37 -18.55 -19.11 -3.25
N THR A 38 -18.05 -17.96 -3.70
CA THR A 38 -16.92 -17.89 -4.64
C THR A 38 -15.60 -18.28 -3.99
N LEU A 39 -15.40 -17.94 -2.71
CA LEU A 39 -14.17 -18.20 -1.97
C LEU A 39 -13.99 -19.66 -1.55
N TYR A 40 -15.09 -20.33 -1.16
CA TYR A 40 -15.01 -21.65 -0.55
C TYR A 40 -15.20 -22.81 -1.53
N GLN A 41 -15.41 -22.58 -2.83
CA GLN A 41 -15.55 -23.67 -3.81
C GLN A 41 -14.31 -24.58 -3.86
N PRO A 42 -14.48 -25.93 -3.79
CA PRO A 42 -15.73 -26.71 -3.76
C PRO A 42 -16.23 -27.09 -2.35
N SER A 43 -15.58 -26.62 -1.27
CA SER A 43 -15.96 -26.91 0.12
C SER A 43 -17.21 -26.13 0.58
N PRO A 44 -18.06 -26.72 1.44
CA PRO A 44 -19.22 -26.01 1.97
C PRO A 44 -18.77 -24.91 2.94
N ILE A 45 -19.46 -23.76 2.88
CA ILE A 45 -19.22 -22.62 3.77
C ILE A 45 -19.41 -23.09 5.22
N PRO A 46 -18.44 -22.85 6.14
CA PRO A 46 -18.58 -23.17 7.55
C PRO A 46 -19.82 -22.51 8.17
N ALA A 47 -20.51 -23.21 9.07
CA ALA A 47 -21.65 -22.63 9.78
C ALA A 47 -21.17 -21.53 10.74
N PHE A 48 -21.80 -20.36 10.67
CA PHE A 48 -21.54 -19.25 11.57
C PHE A 48 -22.84 -18.61 12.07
N GLU A 49 -22.76 -17.96 13.23
CA GLU A 49 -23.89 -17.25 13.82
C GLU A 49 -24.23 -16.02 12.99
N ARG A 50 -25.49 -15.87 12.58
CA ARG A 50 -25.98 -14.70 11.83
C ARG A 50 -26.28 -13.56 12.80
N ASN A 51 -25.27 -12.76 13.11
CA ASN A 51 -25.36 -11.59 13.99
C ASN A 51 -24.94 -10.31 13.21
N ALA A 52 -25.51 -9.15 13.57
CA ALA A 52 -25.11 -7.86 13.01
C ALA A 52 -23.59 -7.60 13.12
N PHE A 53 -22.96 -8.06 14.21
CA PHE A 53 -21.50 -7.97 14.37
C PHE A 53 -20.74 -8.80 13.32
N THR A 54 -21.21 -10.03 13.07
CA THR A 54 -20.60 -10.92 12.07
C THR A 54 -20.80 -10.41 10.65
N LEU A 55 -21.95 -9.79 10.36
CA LEU A 55 -22.20 -9.14 9.08
C LEU A 55 -21.20 -8.01 8.84
N GLN A 56 -21.02 -7.13 9.82
CA GLN A 56 -20.09 -6.01 9.72
C GLN A 56 -18.63 -6.48 9.55
N ALA A 57 -18.22 -7.51 10.31
CA ALA A 57 -16.89 -8.09 10.18
C ALA A 57 -16.67 -8.71 8.77
N LEU A 58 -17.65 -9.45 8.25
CA LEU A 58 -17.58 -10.05 6.92
C LEU A 58 -17.61 -9.00 5.80
N GLN A 59 -18.37 -7.90 5.96
CA GLN A 59 -18.35 -6.77 5.03
C GLN A 59 -17.01 -6.05 5.03
N SER A 60 -16.39 -5.84 6.20
CA SER A 60 -15.04 -5.26 6.31
C SER A 60 -14.03 -6.15 5.58
N LEU A 61 -14.07 -7.46 5.87
CA LEU A 61 -13.17 -8.43 5.24
C LEU A 61 -13.39 -8.52 3.72
N MET A 62 -14.63 -8.49 3.25
CA MET A 62 -14.97 -8.46 1.83
C MET A 62 -14.39 -7.20 1.17
N GLY A 63 -14.57 -6.02 1.79
CA GLY A 63 -14.02 -4.77 1.30
C GLY A 63 -12.49 -4.76 1.25
N GLU A 64 -11.85 -5.25 2.31
CA GLU A 64 -10.39 -5.40 2.40
C GLU A 64 -9.85 -6.39 1.36
N ASN A 65 -10.54 -7.51 1.14
CA ASN A 65 -10.14 -8.50 0.14
C ASN A 65 -10.27 -7.92 -1.29
N ILE A 66 -11.37 -7.23 -1.60
CA ILE A 66 -11.53 -6.53 -2.88
C ILE A 66 -10.44 -5.47 -3.07
N ALA A 67 -10.09 -4.72 -2.03
CA ALA A 67 -9.00 -3.75 -2.07
C ALA A 67 -7.64 -4.43 -2.33
N ALA A 68 -7.37 -5.56 -1.68
CA ALA A 68 -6.17 -6.35 -1.92
C ALA A 68 -6.11 -6.89 -3.35
N GLU A 69 -7.22 -7.36 -3.90
CA GLU A 69 -7.27 -7.87 -5.28
C GLU A 69 -7.05 -6.76 -6.32
N ARG A 70 -7.58 -5.55 -6.06
CA ARG A 70 -7.26 -4.36 -6.86
C ARG A 70 -5.78 -4.03 -6.81
N LEU A 71 -5.15 -4.08 -5.63
CA LEU A 71 -3.71 -3.86 -5.49
C LEU A 71 -2.91 -4.90 -6.27
N ARG A 72 -3.27 -6.18 -6.20
CA ARG A 72 -2.61 -7.24 -7.00
C ARG A 72 -2.73 -6.96 -8.50
N SER A 73 -3.92 -6.56 -8.95
CA SER A 73 -4.17 -6.21 -10.35
C SER A 73 -3.28 -5.05 -10.81
N LEU A 74 -3.15 -3.99 -10.00
CA LEU A 74 -2.28 -2.84 -10.29
C LEU A 74 -0.79 -3.22 -10.32
N VAL A 75 -0.35 -4.07 -9.39
CA VAL A 75 1.04 -4.56 -9.41
C VAL A 75 1.31 -5.37 -10.68
N HIS A 76 0.37 -6.24 -11.07
CA HIS A 76 0.51 -7.02 -12.30
C HIS A 76 0.53 -6.13 -13.55
N GLU A 77 -0.32 -5.11 -13.62
CA GLU A 77 -0.32 -4.13 -14.71
C GLU A 77 0.99 -3.35 -14.79
N ALA A 78 1.50 -2.86 -13.65
CA ALA A 78 2.80 -2.18 -13.59
C ALA A 78 3.95 -3.10 -14.05
N GLN A 79 3.91 -4.38 -13.71
CA GLN A 79 4.89 -5.36 -14.19
C GLN A 79 4.83 -5.55 -15.72
N LEU A 80 3.64 -5.54 -16.31
CA LEU A 80 3.48 -5.60 -17.77
C LEU A 80 4.01 -4.32 -18.45
N GLU A 81 3.78 -3.16 -17.86
CA GLU A 81 4.31 -1.89 -18.35
C GLU A 81 5.86 -1.85 -18.30
N GLU A 82 6.47 -2.35 -17.23
CA GLU A 82 7.95 -2.50 -17.15
C GLU A 82 8.49 -3.44 -18.24
N LEU A 83 7.80 -4.54 -18.56
CA LEU A 83 8.22 -5.46 -19.61
C LEU A 83 8.12 -4.83 -21.01
N THR A 84 7.04 -4.10 -21.30
CA THR A 84 6.86 -3.44 -22.60
C THR A 84 7.86 -2.30 -22.81
N THR A 85 8.15 -1.52 -21.79
CA THR A 85 9.16 -0.44 -21.85
C THR A 85 10.58 -0.96 -21.99
N ASN A 86 10.92 -2.07 -21.32
CA ASN A 86 12.23 -2.71 -21.50
C ASN A 86 12.41 -3.35 -22.87
N SER A 87 11.36 -3.91 -23.48
CA SER A 87 11.43 -4.47 -24.84
C SER A 87 11.61 -3.36 -25.89
N GLY A 88 10.91 -2.23 -25.77
CA GLY A 88 11.04 -1.09 -26.69
C GLY A 88 12.42 -0.42 -26.68
N ASN A 89 13.19 -0.55 -25.60
CA ASN A 89 14.56 -0.05 -25.52
C ASN A 89 15.60 -0.98 -26.18
N GLN A 90 15.31 -2.26 -26.42
CA GLN A 90 16.22 -3.15 -27.16
C GLN A 90 16.13 -2.99 -28.68
N ASP A 91 14.97 -2.58 -29.21
CA ASP A 91 14.76 -2.45 -30.65
C ASP A 91 15.45 -1.21 -31.26
N THR A 92 15.76 -0.19 -30.45
CA THR A 92 16.41 1.04 -30.94
C THR A 92 17.93 0.96 -31.04
N THR A 93 18.58 -0.04 -30.42
CA THR A 93 20.04 -0.24 -30.51
C THR A 93 20.48 -1.24 -31.59
N SER A 94 19.55 -1.92 -32.25
CA SER A 94 19.84 -2.99 -33.22
C SER A 94 19.60 -2.59 -34.69
N ALA A 95 19.14 -1.36 -34.96
CA ALA A 95 18.77 -0.89 -36.30
C ALA A 95 19.96 -0.37 -37.16
N GLN A 96 21.21 -0.48 -36.69
CA GLN A 96 22.39 -0.05 -37.43
C GLN A 96 23.46 -1.16 -37.56
N ASN A 97 23.06 -2.39 -37.92
CA ASN A 97 23.96 -3.30 -38.62
C ASN A 97 23.20 -4.51 -39.16
N ASN A 98 23.25 -4.66 -40.49
CA ASN A 98 23.27 -5.92 -41.26
C ASN A 98 22.34 -5.86 -42.47
N ASN A 99 22.87 -5.22 -43.50
CA ASN A 99 22.48 -5.40 -44.88
C ASN A 99 23.29 -6.59 -45.42
N THR A 100 22.86 -7.85 -45.21
CA THR A 100 23.44 -9.01 -45.93
C THR A 100 22.46 -10.20 -45.95
N ASP A 101 21.99 -10.50 -47.16
CA ASP A 101 21.59 -11.79 -47.74
C ASP A 101 20.75 -12.79 -46.93
N HIS A 102 19.47 -12.85 -47.31
CA HIS A 102 18.40 -13.62 -46.68
C HIS A 102 18.22 -15.05 -47.23
N HIS A 103 19.24 -15.67 -47.85
CA HIS A 103 19.03 -16.92 -48.62
C HIS A 103 19.75 -18.20 -48.14
N ASP A 104 20.55 -18.19 -47.07
CA ASP A 104 21.31 -19.39 -46.64
C ASP A 104 20.88 -20.03 -45.31
N ASN A 105 19.83 -19.53 -44.64
CA ASN A 105 19.53 -19.95 -43.27
C ASN A 105 18.81 -21.31 -43.16
N LEU A 106 18.20 -21.83 -44.24
CA LEU A 106 17.45 -23.09 -44.18
C LEU A 106 18.35 -24.34 -44.24
N ARG A 107 19.62 -24.21 -44.65
CA ARG A 107 20.55 -25.35 -44.79
C ARG A 107 21.46 -25.53 -43.56
N ARG A 108 21.45 -24.60 -42.60
CA ARG A 108 22.30 -24.63 -41.39
C ARG A 108 21.59 -25.19 -40.14
N ILE A 109 20.28 -25.45 -40.23
CA ILE A 109 19.46 -25.91 -39.09
C ILE A 109 19.70 -27.39 -38.72
N SER A 110 20.28 -28.20 -39.62
CA SER A 110 20.50 -29.63 -39.37
C SER A 110 21.83 -29.99 -38.71
N ALA A 111 22.69 -29.02 -38.37
CA ALA A 111 24.03 -29.28 -37.81
C ALA A 111 24.39 -28.54 -36.51
N THR A 112 23.58 -27.59 -36.02
CA THR A 112 23.92 -26.75 -34.83
C THR A 112 22.83 -26.73 -33.77
N THR A 113 22.12 -27.84 -33.58
CA THR A 113 21.05 -27.93 -32.57
C THR A 113 21.60 -27.83 -31.15
N ASP A 114 22.85 -28.20 -30.89
CA ASP A 114 23.43 -28.16 -29.54
C ASP A 114 23.74 -26.72 -29.06
N ASP A 115 24.20 -25.85 -29.96
CA ASP A 115 24.48 -24.44 -29.65
C ASP A 115 23.22 -23.56 -29.62
N SER A 116 22.14 -24.00 -30.28
CA SER A 116 20.85 -23.30 -30.29
C SER A 116 20.19 -23.31 -28.91
N TRP A 117 20.21 -24.46 -28.23
CA TRP A 117 19.62 -24.59 -26.90
C TRP A 117 20.40 -23.84 -25.84
N THR A 118 21.74 -23.83 -25.92
CA THR A 118 22.57 -23.07 -24.98
C THR A 118 22.39 -21.57 -25.16
N THR A 119 22.23 -21.11 -26.40
CA THR A 119 21.92 -19.70 -26.72
C THR A 119 20.53 -19.31 -26.21
N LEU A 120 19.51 -20.16 -26.43
CA LEU A 120 18.16 -19.94 -25.90
C LEU A 120 18.12 -19.99 -24.37
N LEU A 121 18.84 -20.90 -23.73
CA LEU A 121 18.92 -20.98 -22.28
C LEU A 121 19.62 -19.77 -21.68
N TYR A 122 20.68 -19.28 -22.33
CA TYR A 122 21.35 -18.04 -21.94
C TYR A 122 20.44 -16.83 -22.10
N GLU A 123 19.67 -16.76 -23.18
CA GLU A 123 18.72 -15.69 -23.45
C GLU A 123 17.55 -15.70 -22.46
N VAL A 124 16.96 -16.87 -22.18
CA VAL A 124 15.95 -17.05 -21.13
C VAL A 124 16.51 -16.69 -19.75
N GLN A 125 17.71 -17.18 -19.41
CA GLN A 125 18.39 -16.84 -18.16
C GLN A 125 18.63 -15.33 -18.07
N SER A 126 18.96 -14.66 -19.17
CA SER A 126 19.17 -13.21 -19.24
C SER A 126 17.88 -12.38 -19.17
N CYS A 127 16.73 -12.97 -19.48
CA CYS A 127 15.41 -12.34 -19.42
C CYS A 127 14.69 -12.53 -18.06
N LEU A 128 15.21 -13.40 -17.19
CA LEU A 128 14.63 -13.64 -15.86
C LEU A 128 15.09 -12.57 -14.84
N PRO A 129 14.18 -12.04 -13.98
CA PRO A 129 14.54 -11.23 -12.84
C PRO A 129 15.58 -11.91 -11.91
N PRO A 130 16.44 -11.14 -11.20
CA PRO A 130 17.42 -11.69 -10.27
C PRO A 130 16.89 -12.71 -9.24
N PRO A 131 15.70 -12.51 -8.61
CA PRO A 131 15.18 -13.50 -7.66
C PRO A 131 14.79 -14.83 -8.33
N SER A 132 14.31 -14.80 -9.58
CA SER A 132 13.97 -16.02 -10.32
C SER A 132 15.18 -16.79 -10.82
N ARG A 133 16.30 -16.11 -11.13
CA ARG A 133 17.58 -16.78 -11.44
C ARG A 133 18.11 -17.50 -10.21
N ALA A 134 18.15 -16.82 -9.07
CA ALA A 134 18.57 -17.42 -7.80
C ALA A 134 17.70 -18.63 -7.39
N ALA A 135 16.39 -18.59 -7.71
CA ALA A 135 15.51 -19.73 -7.49
C ALA A 135 15.83 -20.91 -8.42
N LEU A 136 16.11 -20.67 -9.70
CA LEU A 136 16.51 -21.71 -10.65
C LEU A 136 17.88 -22.30 -10.33
N ASP A 137 18.84 -21.47 -9.92
CA ASP A 137 20.15 -21.91 -9.44
C ASP A 137 20.02 -22.73 -8.16
N SER A 138 19.14 -22.31 -7.23
CA SER A 138 18.87 -23.09 -6.02
C SER A 138 18.16 -24.41 -6.31
N ILE A 139 17.33 -24.48 -7.36
CA ILE A 139 16.65 -25.71 -7.79
C ILE A 139 17.62 -26.62 -8.55
N SER A 140 18.51 -26.08 -9.38
CA SER A 140 19.54 -26.86 -10.07
C SER A 140 20.56 -27.41 -9.08
N ASP A 141 21.01 -26.62 -8.09
CA ASP A 141 21.84 -27.07 -6.98
C ASP A 141 21.14 -28.14 -6.14
N ALA A 142 19.85 -27.96 -5.84
CA ALA A 142 19.05 -28.96 -5.15
C ALA A 142 18.88 -30.25 -5.97
N ALA A 143 18.76 -30.15 -7.29
CA ALA A 143 18.68 -31.30 -8.19
C ALA A 143 20.02 -32.04 -8.31
N VAL A 144 21.15 -31.32 -8.29
CA VAL A 144 22.50 -31.90 -8.24
C VAL A 144 22.73 -32.60 -6.89
N LEU A 145 22.35 -31.98 -5.78
CA LEU A 145 22.39 -32.59 -4.45
C LEU A 145 21.46 -33.81 -4.34
N ALA A 146 20.36 -33.83 -5.10
CA ALA A 146 19.45 -34.97 -5.23
C ALA A 146 19.91 -36.04 -6.24
N GLY A 147 21.07 -35.87 -6.90
CA GLY A 147 21.67 -36.87 -7.79
C GLY A 147 21.14 -36.89 -9.23
N CYS A 148 20.46 -35.84 -9.69
CA CYS A 148 19.95 -35.73 -11.06
C CYS A 148 21.05 -35.29 -12.05
N CYS A 149 22.03 -36.16 -12.29
CA CYS A 149 22.98 -35.98 -13.38
C CYS A 149 22.42 -36.59 -14.67
N SER A 150 22.21 -35.76 -15.69
CA SER A 150 21.87 -36.15 -17.05
C SER A 150 22.81 -37.23 -17.55
N SER A 151 22.30 -38.46 -17.67
CA SER A 151 23.02 -39.58 -18.27
C SER A 151 23.04 -39.41 -19.79
N SER A 152 24.06 -38.71 -20.29
CA SER A 152 24.35 -38.63 -21.73
C SER A 152 25.82 -38.97 -21.97
N SER A 153 26.16 -40.26 -22.01
CA SER A 153 27.06 -40.84 -23.03
C SER A 153 27.31 -42.35 -22.82
N SER A 154 26.85 -43.11 -23.82
CA SER A 154 27.38 -44.37 -24.33
C SER A 154 27.72 -45.54 -23.38
N SER A 155 26.87 -46.57 -23.50
CA SER A 155 27.21 -47.96 -23.86
C SER A 155 26.90 -49.05 -22.83
N LEU A 156 26.03 -49.96 -23.28
CA LEU A 156 25.87 -51.36 -22.87
C LEU A 156 25.47 -51.63 -21.42
N CYS A 157 24.15 -51.65 -21.16
CA CYS A 157 23.48 -52.64 -20.30
C CYS A 157 21.96 -52.61 -20.60
N PRO A 158 21.32 -53.75 -20.92
CA PRO A 158 19.87 -53.84 -20.95
C PRO A 158 19.34 -54.17 -19.55
N SER A 159 18.15 -53.65 -19.23
CA SER A 159 17.32 -53.99 -18.06
C SER A 159 17.56 -53.17 -16.78
N ALA A 160 16.84 -52.03 -16.66
CA ALA A 160 16.00 -51.69 -15.49
C ALA A 160 15.46 -50.26 -15.61
N ALA A 161 14.18 -50.09 -15.97
CA ALA A 161 13.39 -48.95 -15.50
C ALA A 161 12.93 -49.31 -14.07
N PRO A 162 13.15 -48.48 -13.03
CA PRO A 162 12.27 -47.34 -12.74
C PRO A 162 12.90 -46.21 -11.88
N SER A 163 12.92 -44.92 -12.27
CA SER A 163 13.38 -43.87 -11.30
C SER A 163 12.84 -42.45 -11.44
N GLN A 164 12.04 -42.08 -12.44
CA GLN A 164 11.56 -40.69 -12.53
C GLN A 164 10.41 -40.36 -11.54
N ASN A 165 9.61 -41.36 -11.13
CA ASN A 165 8.49 -41.14 -10.21
C ASN A 165 8.91 -40.88 -8.76
N THR A 166 10.06 -41.41 -8.31
CA THR A 166 10.55 -41.23 -6.94
C THR A 166 11.09 -39.83 -6.69
N VAL A 167 11.69 -39.18 -7.70
CA VAL A 167 12.24 -37.82 -7.57
C VAL A 167 11.12 -36.78 -7.51
N LEU A 168 10.10 -36.89 -8.37
CA LEU A 168 8.92 -36.01 -8.31
C LEU A 168 8.12 -36.22 -7.03
N GLN A 169 7.95 -37.47 -6.57
CA GLN A 169 7.32 -37.73 -5.27
C GLN A 169 8.16 -37.21 -4.11
N GLY A 170 9.49 -37.31 -4.19
CA GLY A 170 10.42 -36.74 -3.20
C GLY A 170 10.26 -35.23 -3.11
N LEU A 171 10.29 -34.54 -4.26
CA LEU A 171 10.10 -33.10 -4.35
C LEU A 171 8.71 -32.67 -3.86
N GLN A 172 7.65 -33.38 -4.27
CA GLN A 172 6.28 -33.11 -3.83
C GLN A 172 6.10 -33.34 -2.32
N SER A 173 6.71 -34.40 -1.77
CA SER A 173 6.72 -34.64 -0.32
C SER A 173 7.49 -33.56 0.42
N HIS A 174 8.58 -33.03 -0.16
CA HIS A 174 9.36 -31.96 0.45
C HIS A 174 8.65 -30.61 0.40
N ILE A 175 8.02 -30.27 -0.73
CA ILE A 175 7.19 -29.07 -0.91
C ILE A 175 6.02 -29.06 0.08
N THR A 176 5.41 -30.22 0.36
CA THR A 176 4.32 -30.31 1.33
C THR A 176 4.80 -30.35 2.79
N ASN A 177 6.02 -30.83 3.04
CA ASN A 177 6.59 -30.85 4.40
C ASN A 177 7.13 -29.47 4.83
N LEU A 178 7.64 -28.66 3.90
CA LEU A 178 8.18 -27.33 4.19
C LEU A 178 7.20 -26.44 4.98
N PRO A 179 5.94 -26.25 4.54
CA PRO A 179 4.97 -25.45 5.29
C PRO A 179 4.68 -25.98 6.69
N VAL A 180 4.67 -27.31 6.87
CA VAL A 180 4.47 -27.95 8.17
C VAL A 180 5.65 -27.68 9.09
N GLN A 181 6.88 -27.76 8.57
CA GLN A 181 8.09 -27.42 9.30
C GLN A 181 8.12 -25.93 9.66
N THR A 182 7.73 -25.05 8.74
CA THR A 182 7.63 -23.61 8.97
C THR A 182 6.62 -23.30 10.07
N PHE A 183 5.42 -23.86 10.00
CA PHE A 183 4.40 -23.67 11.03
C PHE A 183 4.88 -24.15 12.40
N ARG A 184 5.61 -25.27 12.46
CA ARG A 184 6.20 -25.77 13.70
C ARG A 184 7.24 -24.81 14.26
N LEU A 185 8.10 -24.23 13.43
CA LEU A 185 9.08 -23.24 13.83
C LEU A 185 8.42 -21.94 14.28
N GLU A 186 7.38 -21.48 13.59
CA GLU A 186 6.58 -20.32 14.00
C GLU A 186 5.90 -20.55 15.35
N THR A 187 5.37 -21.76 15.57
CA THR A 187 4.79 -22.14 16.87
C THR A 187 5.86 -22.13 17.98
N GLN A 188 7.07 -22.62 17.68
CA GLN A 188 8.18 -22.57 18.61
C GLN A 188 8.62 -21.13 18.92
N LEU A 189 8.68 -20.25 17.92
CA LEU A 189 8.98 -18.83 18.10
C LEU A 189 7.92 -18.13 18.94
N ALA A 190 6.63 -18.37 18.68
CA ALA A 190 5.53 -17.83 19.48
C ALA A 190 5.60 -18.30 20.95
N SER A 191 6.00 -19.56 21.17
CA SER A 191 6.23 -20.07 22.53
C SER A 191 7.40 -19.37 23.21
N ILE A 192 8.48 -19.09 22.48
CA ILE A 192 9.64 -18.35 23.00
C ILE A 192 9.24 -16.92 23.35
N ASP A 193 8.47 -16.23 22.50
CA ASP A 193 7.99 -14.88 22.75
C ASP A 193 7.04 -14.80 23.95
N GLY A 194 6.20 -15.83 24.15
CA GLY A 194 5.38 -15.99 25.35
C GLY A 194 6.24 -16.13 26.62
N LEU A 195 7.31 -16.91 26.56
CA LEU A 195 8.26 -17.06 27.68
C LEU A 195 9.03 -15.76 27.94
N ILE A 196 9.48 -15.06 26.90
CA ILE A 196 10.13 -13.75 27.01
C ILE A 196 9.19 -12.74 27.67
N SER A 197 7.92 -12.67 27.24
CA SER A 197 6.92 -11.79 27.83
C SER A 197 6.67 -12.11 29.31
N THR A 198 6.63 -13.39 29.66
CA THR A 198 6.49 -13.86 31.04
C THR A 198 7.69 -13.44 31.89
N LEU A 199 8.91 -13.65 31.40
CA LEU A 199 10.13 -13.24 32.08
C LEU A 199 10.21 -11.72 32.25
N GLN A 200 9.86 -10.94 31.22
CA GLN A 200 9.79 -9.48 31.31
C GLN A 200 8.75 -9.02 32.32
N GLY A 201 7.59 -9.68 32.37
CA GLY A 201 6.56 -9.45 33.39
C GLY A 201 7.07 -9.70 34.80
N GLU A 202 7.81 -10.79 35.00
CA GLU A 202 8.39 -11.14 36.29
C GLU A 202 9.52 -10.19 36.71
N ILE A 203 10.38 -9.79 35.76
CA ILE A 203 11.39 -8.74 35.99
C ILE A 203 10.70 -7.44 36.42
N LYS A 204 9.62 -7.04 35.76
CA LYS A 204 8.86 -5.84 36.12
C LYS A 204 8.23 -5.95 37.51
N ARG A 205 7.69 -7.12 37.88
CA ARG A 205 7.18 -7.40 39.23
C ARG A 205 8.30 -7.31 40.29
N ILE A 206 9.45 -7.92 40.04
CA ILE A 206 10.61 -7.87 40.95
C ILE A 206 11.12 -6.43 41.09
N GLN A 207 11.20 -5.67 40.00
CA GLN A 207 11.58 -4.25 40.05
C GLN A 207 10.57 -3.41 40.83
N SER A 208 9.27 -3.65 40.65
CA SER A 208 8.21 -2.97 41.40
C SER A 208 8.28 -3.29 42.89
N THR A 209 8.43 -4.57 43.27
CA THR A 209 8.58 -4.97 44.69
C THR A 209 9.86 -4.38 45.31
N ARG A 210 10.96 -4.29 44.56
CA ARG A 210 12.21 -3.65 45.02
C ARG A 210 12.06 -2.15 45.18
N SER A 211 11.34 -1.49 44.28
CA SER A 211 11.04 -0.06 44.36
C SER A 211 10.11 0.24 45.52
N HIS A 212 9.08 -0.57 45.74
CA HIS A 212 8.14 -0.46 46.86
C HIS A 212 8.83 -0.65 48.22
N LYS A 213 9.74 -1.62 48.35
CA LYS A 213 10.56 -1.81 49.56
C LYS A 213 11.51 -0.62 49.79
N ARG A 214 12.04 -0.01 48.72
CA ARG A 214 12.91 1.18 48.80
C ARG A 214 12.16 2.46 49.18
N SER A 215 10.92 2.63 48.76
CA SER A 215 10.10 3.78 49.19
C SER A 215 9.52 3.60 50.60
N GLN A 216 9.24 2.37 51.04
CA GLN A 216 8.92 2.09 52.45
C GLN A 216 10.08 2.42 53.41
N SER A 217 11.34 2.19 53.01
CA SER A 217 12.50 2.54 53.85
C SER A 217 12.84 4.03 53.87
N GLN A 218 12.28 4.86 52.97
CA GLN A 218 12.45 6.32 52.99
C GLN A 218 11.29 7.08 53.65
N SER A 219 10.22 6.39 54.08
CA SER A 219 9.04 7.01 54.71
C SER A 219 9.18 7.05 56.25
N ARG A 220 10.17 7.78 56.76
CA ARG A 220 10.22 8.26 58.16
C ARG A 220 9.99 9.77 58.11
N PRO A 221 8.94 10.33 58.76
CA PRO A 221 8.39 11.59 58.34
C PRO A 221 9.17 12.77 58.93
N GLN A 222 9.55 13.73 58.08
CA GLN A 222 9.89 15.08 58.52
C GLN A 222 8.78 16.04 58.09
N ARG A 223 8.10 16.52 59.13
CA ARG A 223 7.03 17.49 59.24
C ARG A 223 7.37 18.85 58.60
N ARG A 224 6.29 19.61 58.35
CA ARG A 224 6.19 21.11 58.26
C ARG A 224 6.72 21.70 56.94
N ASN A 225 5.99 22.52 56.18
CA ASN A 225 5.08 23.64 56.47
C ASN A 225 4.13 23.85 55.24
N GLU A 226 2.83 24.17 55.37
CA GLU A 226 2.26 25.52 55.65
C GLU A 226 2.79 26.58 54.66
N SER A 227 2.02 27.36 53.89
CA SER A 227 0.60 27.74 53.90
C SER A 227 0.30 28.57 52.63
N ALA A 228 -0.99 28.67 52.26
CA ALA A 228 -1.76 29.90 51.91
C ALA A 228 -1.17 30.88 50.86
N GLN A 229 -1.88 31.67 50.05
CA GLN A 229 -3.17 32.36 50.11
C GLN A 229 -3.23 33.09 48.73
N SER A 230 -4.28 32.97 47.92
CA SER A 230 -5.41 33.89 47.84
C SER A 230 -5.17 35.25 47.14
N ARG A 231 -6.17 35.65 46.33
CA ARG A 231 -6.65 37.03 46.07
C ARG A 231 -5.79 37.90 45.14
N SER A 232 -6.32 38.83 44.34
CA SER A 232 -7.67 39.31 44.03
C SER A 232 -7.55 40.45 43.00
N GLY A 233 -8.64 40.70 42.24
CA GLY A 233 -9.01 42.03 41.74
C GLY A 233 -8.42 42.39 40.38
N GLY A 234 -9.11 43.07 39.46
CA GLY A 234 -10.41 43.73 39.51
C GLY A 234 -10.40 44.92 38.55
N GLY A 235 -11.53 45.19 37.91
CA GLY A 235 -11.81 46.40 37.10
C GLY A 235 -11.85 46.11 35.58
N GLY A 236 -12.86 46.48 34.80
CA GLY A 236 -14.01 47.36 35.01
C GLY A 236 -14.11 48.39 33.86
N GLY A 237 -15.17 48.30 33.04
CA GLY A 237 -15.55 49.26 31.97
C GLY A 237 -16.11 48.51 30.74
N SER A 238 -17.43 48.36 30.48
CA SER A 238 -18.47 49.33 30.08
C SER A 238 -18.04 50.19 28.87
N LEU A 239 -18.76 50.35 27.75
CA LEU A 239 -20.13 50.03 27.30
C LEU A 239 -20.21 50.22 25.76
N SER A 240 -21.33 49.74 25.18
CA SER A 240 -21.93 50.09 23.87
C SER A 240 -21.49 49.22 22.69
N SER A 241 -22.33 48.82 21.73
CA SER A 241 -23.77 48.76 21.51
C SER A 241 -23.94 48.24 20.07
N SER A 242 -25.08 47.64 19.76
CA SER A 242 -25.59 47.37 18.39
C SER A 242 -25.26 46.02 17.75
N SER A 243 -26.33 45.26 17.56
CA SER A 243 -26.57 44.24 16.53
C SER A 243 -27.94 44.58 15.92
N PRO A 244 -28.38 43.99 14.79
CA PRO A 244 -27.70 43.47 13.59
C PRO A 244 -28.28 44.20 12.34
N PRO A 245 -28.19 43.74 11.06
CA PRO A 245 -28.97 42.58 10.58
C PRO A 245 -28.35 41.78 9.41
N ARG A 246 -29.03 40.67 9.13
CA ARG A 246 -28.92 39.78 7.96
C ARG A 246 -29.40 40.49 6.69
N THR A 247 -28.89 40.09 5.53
CA THR A 247 -29.57 40.33 4.23
C THR A 247 -29.60 39.08 3.34
N PRO A 248 -30.60 39.00 2.44
CA PRO A 248 -30.94 37.81 1.67
C PRO A 248 -30.54 37.90 0.19
N THR A 249 -30.69 36.74 -0.45
CA THR A 249 -30.68 36.45 -1.89
C THR A 249 -31.54 37.41 -2.71
N THR A 250 -30.97 37.99 -3.78
CA THR A 250 -31.72 38.66 -4.86
C THR A 250 -31.54 37.87 -6.15
N VAL A 251 -32.66 37.33 -6.64
CA VAL A 251 -32.85 36.79 -7.98
C VAL A 251 -33.27 37.95 -8.88
N SER A 252 -32.47 38.26 -9.90
CA SER A 252 -32.84 39.23 -10.94
C SER A 252 -33.85 38.61 -11.91
N LYS A 253 -35.07 39.14 -11.87
CA LYS A 253 -36.14 38.95 -12.84
C LYS A 253 -36.12 40.15 -13.78
N MET A 254 -35.78 39.95 -15.07
CA MET A 254 -35.97 40.98 -16.09
C MET A 254 -37.33 40.81 -16.75
N ILE A 255 -38.04 41.93 -16.82
CA ILE A 255 -39.38 42.15 -17.38
C ILE A 255 -39.19 42.72 -18.79
N PHE A 256 -39.93 42.18 -19.75
CA PHE A 256 -40.05 42.70 -21.12
C PHE A 256 -41.02 43.89 -21.16
N PRO A 257 -40.76 44.93 -21.97
CA PRO A 257 -41.79 45.85 -22.44
C PRO A 257 -42.40 45.34 -23.75
N ASN A 258 -43.73 45.27 -23.80
CA ASN A 258 -44.50 45.33 -25.04
C ASN A 258 -44.60 46.81 -25.43
N ASP A 259 -44.27 47.15 -26.68
CA ASP A 259 -44.75 48.37 -27.33
C ASP A 259 -45.40 47.94 -28.66
N ASP A 260 -46.72 48.09 -28.68
CA ASP A 260 -47.56 48.18 -29.88
C ASP A 260 -47.46 49.63 -30.40
N ALA A 261 -47.06 49.80 -31.65
CA ALA A 261 -47.39 50.98 -32.45
C ALA A 261 -47.37 50.62 -33.94
N ASP A 262 -48.54 50.74 -34.55
CA ASP A 262 -48.80 50.74 -35.97
C ASP A 262 -48.00 51.85 -36.69
N ASP A 263 -47.53 51.60 -37.91
CA ASP A 263 -47.75 52.51 -39.04
C ASP A 263 -47.34 51.85 -40.37
N ASP A 264 -48.20 52.09 -41.36
CA ASP A 264 -48.12 51.68 -42.76
C ASP A 264 -46.89 52.27 -43.46
N ASP A 265 -46.30 51.54 -44.42
CA ASP A 265 -46.05 52.05 -45.78
C ASP A 265 -45.34 50.99 -46.65
N ASP A 266 -45.83 50.91 -47.88
CA ASP A 266 -45.39 50.07 -48.99
C ASP A 266 -43.89 50.22 -49.31
N GLU A 267 -43.13 49.13 -49.36
CA GLU A 267 -42.06 48.94 -50.37
C GLU A 267 -41.94 47.44 -50.72
N ASP A 268 -42.29 47.12 -51.97
CA ASP A 268 -41.82 45.92 -52.66
C ASP A 268 -40.28 45.96 -52.69
N ASP A 269 -39.60 45.19 -51.83
CA ASP A 269 -38.15 44.99 -51.92
C ASP A 269 -37.80 43.51 -51.69
N ASP A 270 -37.10 42.95 -52.67
CA ASP A 270 -36.74 41.54 -52.86
C ASP A 270 -35.67 41.08 -51.84
N GLY A 271 -36.01 41.09 -50.55
CA GLY A 271 -35.09 40.83 -49.43
C GLY A 271 -35.09 39.40 -48.89
N GLN A 272 -35.06 38.37 -49.75
CA GLN A 272 -35.15 36.96 -49.34
C GLN A 272 -33.98 36.42 -48.49
N ASP A 273 -32.99 37.25 -48.11
CA ASP A 273 -31.72 36.81 -47.51
C ASP A 273 -31.45 37.31 -46.07
N ASN A 274 -32.29 38.21 -45.50
CA ASN A 274 -32.00 38.83 -44.19
C ASN A 274 -32.55 38.03 -42.97
N ASP A 275 -33.63 37.28 -43.16
CA ASP A 275 -34.24 36.46 -42.08
C ASP A 275 -33.31 35.34 -41.59
N GLY A 276 -32.50 34.79 -42.50
CA GLY A 276 -31.53 33.76 -42.17
C GLY A 276 -30.40 34.29 -41.27
N TYR A 277 -30.00 35.54 -41.45
CA TYR A 277 -28.90 36.16 -40.69
C TYR A 277 -29.33 36.45 -39.25
N HIS A 278 -30.54 36.98 -39.06
CA HIS A 278 -31.09 37.22 -37.72
C HIS A 278 -31.38 35.91 -36.97
N ALA A 279 -31.88 34.89 -37.67
CA ALA A 279 -32.10 33.56 -37.09
C ALA A 279 -30.78 32.88 -36.68
N ALA A 280 -29.73 32.99 -37.50
CA ALA A 280 -28.40 32.47 -37.17
C ALA A 280 -27.78 33.17 -35.96
N LEU A 281 -27.85 34.51 -35.90
CA LEU A 281 -27.33 35.29 -34.77
C LEU A 281 -28.10 35.00 -33.48
N HIS A 282 -29.42 34.79 -33.57
CA HIS A 282 -30.23 34.38 -32.43
C HIS A 282 -29.86 32.96 -31.95
N ALA A 283 -29.66 32.02 -32.86
CA ALA A 283 -29.22 30.66 -32.53
C ALA A 283 -27.83 30.67 -31.85
N GLU A 284 -26.91 31.49 -32.34
CA GLU A 284 -25.59 31.68 -31.73
C GLU A 284 -25.71 32.27 -30.32
N THR A 285 -26.57 33.27 -30.13
CA THR A 285 -26.84 33.87 -28.81
C THR A 285 -27.40 32.84 -27.83
N VAL A 286 -28.34 32.00 -28.26
CA VAL A 286 -28.89 30.92 -27.43
C VAL A 286 -27.82 29.90 -27.07
N GLN A 287 -26.90 29.60 -27.99
CA GLN A 287 -25.77 28.70 -27.74
C GLN A 287 -24.80 29.29 -26.71
N HIS A 288 -24.37 30.54 -26.87
CA HIS A 288 -23.53 31.25 -25.90
C HIS A 288 -24.17 31.31 -24.51
N GLN A 289 -25.50 31.49 -24.44
CA GLN A 289 -26.24 31.44 -23.18
C GLN A 289 -26.21 30.06 -22.52
N ARG A 290 -26.27 28.96 -23.29
CA ARG A 290 -26.16 27.60 -22.76
C ARG A 290 -24.76 27.33 -22.24
N GLU A 291 -23.74 27.69 -23.00
CA GLU A 291 -22.33 27.53 -22.62
C GLU A 291 -21.99 28.33 -21.37
N THR A 292 -22.47 29.57 -21.28
CA THR A 292 -22.29 30.41 -20.09
C THR A 292 -22.95 29.78 -18.86
N LYS A 293 -24.16 29.23 -18.99
CA LYS A 293 -24.84 28.52 -17.89
C LYS A 293 -24.09 27.27 -17.47
N GLN A 294 -23.58 26.49 -18.42
CA GLN A 294 -22.79 25.31 -18.13
C GLN A 294 -21.48 25.65 -17.43
N LEU A 295 -20.77 26.69 -17.90
CA LEU A 295 -19.55 27.15 -17.27
C LEU A 295 -19.81 27.69 -15.86
N ALA A 296 -20.91 28.44 -15.66
CA ALA A 296 -21.31 28.92 -14.33
C ALA A 296 -21.57 27.78 -13.35
N LEU A 297 -22.25 26.70 -13.77
CA LEU A 297 -22.45 25.50 -12.96
C LEU A 297 -21.11 24.82 -12.62
N LYS A 298 -20.22 24.70 -13.60
CA LYS A 298 -18.89 24.10 -13.40
C LYS A 298 -18.02 24.94 -12.47
N CYS A 299 -18.08 26.26 -12.58
CA CYS A 299 -17.41 27.17 -11.66
C CYS A 299 -17.95 27.00 -10.24
N ALA A 300 -19.28 26.91 -10.06
CA ALA A 300 -19.87 26.66 -8.75
C ALA A 300 -19.43 25.32 -8.16
N GLU A 301 -19.40 24.25 -8.96
CA GLU A 301 -18.90 22.94 -8.54
C GLU A 301 -17.42 23.00 -8.13
N TYR A 302 -16.57 23.65 -8.92
CA TYR A 302 -15.16 23.81 -8.57
C TYR A 302 -14.96 24.67 -7.33
N THR A 303 -15.77 25.73 -7.13
CA THR A 303 -15.69 26.52 -5.89
C THR A 303 -16.08 25.68 -4.67
N ASP A 304 -17.08 24.82 -4.77
CA ASP A 304 -17.45 23.90 -3.67
C ASP A 304 -16.38 22.83 -3.44
N ARG A 305 -15.79 22.30 -4.52
CA ARG A 305 -14.68 21.35 -4.45
C ARG A 305 -13.42 21.97 -3.84
N ILE A 306 -13.14 23.23 -4.14
CA ILE A 306 -12.04 23.98 -3.50
C ILE A 306 -12.37 24.23 -2.04
N ALA A 307 -13.57 24.71 -1.69
CA ALA A 307 -13.97 24.97 -0.31
C ALA A 307 -13.97 23.71 0.57
N THR A 308 -14.35 22.56 0.02
CA THR A 308 -14.25 21.26 0.69
C THR A 308 -12.80 20.85 0.90
N LEU A 309 -11.96 20.94 -0.15
CA LEU A 309 -10.52 20.71 -0.03
C LEU A 309 -9.85 21.65 0.98
N GLU A 310 -10.22 22.93 1.02
CA GLU A 310 -9.72 23.90 1.99
C GLU A 310 -10.16 23.58 3.42
N ARG A 311 -11.38 23.10 3.61
CA ARG A 311 -11.87 22.60 4.91
C ARG A 311 -11.12 21.36 5.36
N HIS A 312 -10.75 20.48 4.42
CA HIS A 312 -9.89 19.33 4.69
C HIS A 312 -8.42 19.72 4.91
N ALA A 313 -7.96 20.82 4.30
CA ALA A 313 -6.59 21.31 4.37
C ALA A 313 -6.32 22.29 5.53
N SER A 314 -7.35 22.90 6.14
CA SER A 314 -7.21 23.87 7.23
C SER A 314 -7.48 23.25 8.60
N PRO A 315 -6.44 22.93 9.40
CA PRO A 315 -6.62 22.49 10.78
C PRO A 315 -6.76 23.70 11.74
N SER A 316 -7.86 23.73 12.48
CA SER A 316 -8.03 24.41 13.78
C SER A 316 -7.78 25.93 13.87
N SER A 317 -8.85 26.71 13.75
CA SER A 317 -9.03 27.98 14.47
C SER A 317 -10.43 28.08 15.08
N SER A 318 -10.81 27.11 15.92
CA SER A 318 -11.81 27.36 16.97
C SER A 318 -11.76 26.25 18.01
N SER A 319 -11.18 26.60 19.16
CA SER A 319 -11.38 25.89 20.42
C SER A 319 -12.57 26.53 21.16
N SER A 320 -13.21 25.73 22.02
CA SER A 320 -14.34 26.06 22.92
C SER A 320 -15.72 25.93 22.26
N THR A 321 -16.70 25.15 22.74
CA THR A 321 -16.98 24.46 24.02
C THR A 321 -17.97 23.29 23.74
N THR A 322 -17.82 22.17 24.43
CA THR A 322 -18.72 20.98 24.47
C THR A 322 -20.16 21.29 24.94
N PRO A 323 -21.17 20.38 24.94
CA PRO A 323 -21.25 18.98 24.47
C PRO A 323 -22.52 18.66 23.62
N THR A 324 -22.61 17.43 23.07
CA THR A 324 -23.82 16.56 22.95
C THR A 324 -23.96 15.90 21.57
N THR A 325 -24.23 14.59 21.64
CA THR A 325 -24.71 13.66 20.60
C THR A 325 -23.71 13.08 19.60
N ALA A 326 -23.47 11.78 19.81
CA ALA A 326 -22.75 10.82 19.03
C ALA A 326 -23.13 10.77 17.54
N THR A 327 -22.11 10.93 16.68
CA THR A 327 -21.93 10.14 15.47
C THR A 327 -20.43 9.97 15.24
N ALA A 328 -20.01 8.71 15.19
CA ALA A 328 -18.61 8.29 15.16
C ALA A 328 -17.91 8.78 13.88
N ASN A 329 -16.87 9.59 14.10
CA ASN A 329 -15.93 10.08 13.11
C ASN A 329 -14.88 9.00 12.84
N VAL A 330 -14.90 8.37 11.66
CA VAL A 330 -13.99 7.28 11.26
C VAL A 330 -12.71 7.78 10.55
N ASN A 331 -12.52 9.09 10.38
CA ASN A 331 -11.37 9.61 9.61
C ASN A 331 -10.36 10.38 10.47
N ALA A 332 -9.93 9.81 11.60
CA ALA A 332 -8.91 10.42 12.47
C ALA A 332 -7.46 9.99 12.14
N ASP A 333 -7.23 9.21 11.08
CA ASP A 333 -5.93 8.58 10.83
C ASP A 333 -5.36 8.83 9.41
N GLN A 334 -5.76 9.91 8.75
CA GLN A 334 -4.97 10.40 7.61
C GLN A 334 -3.74 11.12 8.15
N PRO A 335 -2.51 10.64 7.87
CA PRO A 335 -1.29 11.31 8.29
C PRO A 335 -1.27 12.70 7.65
N THR A 336 -1.29 13.74 8.48
CA THR A 336 -1.25 15.13 8.04
C THR A 336 0.03 15.33 7.21
N LEU A 337 0.02 16.22 6.22
CA LEU A 337 1.21 16.51 5.41
C LEU A 337 2.43 16.89 6.28
N SER A 338 2.19 17.55 7.42
CA SER A 338 3.20 17.82 8.45
C SER A 338 3.78 16.53 9.06
N ASP A 339 2.92 15.58 9.43
CA ASP A 339 3.33 14.29 9.98
C ASP A 339 4.14 13.46 8.96
N VAL A 340 3.77 13.55 7.67
CA VAL A 340 4.50 12.89 6.58
C VAL A 340 5.90 13.52 6.41
N ALA A 341 6.01 14.85 6.48
CA ALA A 341 7.28 15.56 6.40
C ALA A 341 8.21 15.21 7.60
N GLU A 342 7.67 15.18 8.82
CA GLU A 342 8.42 14.76 10.01
C GLU A 342 8.89 13.31 9.90
N LYS A 343 8.00 12.40 9.46
CA LYS A 343 8.35 10.99 9.21
C LYS A 343 9.44 10.87 8.12
N GLN A 344 9.40 11.69 7.07
CA GLN A 344 10.40 11.69 6.02
C GLN A 344 11.79 12.09 6.53
N VAL A 345 11.87 13.11 7.40
CA VAL A 345 13.12 13.51 8.05
C VAL A 345 13.66 12.39 8.93
N LEU A 346 12.79 11.75 9.72
CA LEU A 346 13.18 10.63 10.58
C LEU A 346 13.69 9.43 9.77
N VAL A 347 13.03 9.09 8.66
CA VAL A 347 13.46 8.03 7.75
C VAL A 347 14.81 8.37 7.13
N ALA A 348 15.03 9.61 6.70
CA ALA A 348 16.32 10.05 6.16
C ALA A 348 17.44 9.93 7.22
N GLN A 349 17.16 10.26 8.48
CA GLN A 349 18.12 10.07 9.57
C GLN A 349 18.44 8.59 9.81
N LYS A 350 17.42 7.73 9.86
CA LYS A 350 17.61 6.28 10.01
C LYS A 350 18.40 5.68 8.85
N ARG A 351 18.14 6.12 7.61
CA ARG A 351 18.93 5.71 6.43
C ARG A 351 20.40 6.09 6.58
N LYS A 352 20.70 7.33 7.00
CA LYS A 352 22.09 7.74 7.29
C LYS A 352 22.75 6.87 8.36
N GLN A 353 22.02 6.50 9.41
CA GLN A 353 22.53 5.59 10.46
C GLN A 353 22.78 4.18 9.92
N LEU A 354 21.87 3.65 9.10
CA LEU A 354 22.05 2.36 8.43
C LEU A 354 23.25 2.37 7.49
N ASP A 355 23.44 3.43 6.70
CA ASP A 355 24.59 3.55 5.80
C ASP A 355 25.92 3.66 6.57
N HIS A 356 25.91 4.32 7.73
CA HIS A 356 27.07 4.35 8.61
C HIS A 356 27.37 2.95 9.17
N LEU A 357 26.35 2.25 9.67
CA LEU A 357 26.51 0.90 10.22
C LEU A 357 26.92 -0.11 9.14
N LYS A 358 26.34 -0.03 7.94
CA LYS A 358 26.68 -0.85 6.78
C LYS A 358 28.15 -0.66 6.39
N ARG A 359 28.64 0.58 6.33
CA ARG A 359 30.07 0.86 6.09
C ARG A 359 30.95 0.23 7.15
N ARG A 360 30.54 0.29 8.42
CA ARG A 360 31.26 -0.36 9.53
C ARG A 360 31.28 -1.88 9.38
N ILE A 361 30.14 -2.50 9.08
CA ILE A 361 30.03 -3.95 8.89
C ILE A 361 30.87 -4.40 7.70
N LEU A 362 30.83 -3.68 6.57
CA LEU A 362 31.64 -3.98 5.40
C LEU A 362 33.15 -3.91 5.71
N ALA A 363 33.58 -2.96 6.55
CA ALA A 363 34.98 -2.89 6.99
C ALA A 363 35.41 -4.11 7.83
N PHE A 364 34.46 -4.81 8.46
CA PHE A 364 34.72 -6.01 9.25
C PHE A 364 34.41 -7.33 8.51
N HIS A 365 33.95 -7.28 7.24
CA HIS A 365 33.53 -8.48 6.50
C HIS A 365 34.66 -9.47 6.20
N ASN A 366 35.92 -9.03 6.31
CA ASN A 366 37.10 -9.89 6.15
C ASN A 366 37.51 -10.59 7.46
N LEU A 367 36.84 -10.29 8.58
CA LEU A 367 37.14 -10.93 9.86
C LEU A 367 36.26 -12.17 10.02
N PRO A 368 36.80 -13.27 10.56
CA PRO A 368 36.01 -14.44 10.94
C PRO A 368 34.83 -14.05 11.85
N PRO A 369 33.68 -14.75 11.76
CA PRO A 369 32.51 -14.49 12.60
C PRO A 369 32.76 -14.80 14.08
N ASP A 370 33.82 -15.56 14.40
CA ASP A 370 34.25 -15.85 15.76
C ASP A 370 35.22 -14.77 16.31
N LEU A 371 34.97 -14.31 17.54
CA LEU A 371 35.70 -13.21 18.18
C LEU A 371 37.18 -13.57 18.41
N ASP A 372 37.47 -14.80 18.82
CA ASP A 372 38.85 -15.21 19.11
C ASP A 372 39.64 -15.42 17.82
N ALA A 373 39.03 -16.02 16.79
CA ALA A 373 39.61 -16.09 15.45
C ALA A 373 39.86 -14.69 14.85
N SER A 374 38.95 -13.73 15.05
CA SER A 374 39.12 -12.35 14.59
C SER A 374 40.30 -11.63 15.26
N ARG A 375 40.52 -11.89 16.56
CA ARG A 375 41.66 -11.34 17.31
C ARG A 375 42.98 -11.93 16.86
N ALA A 376 43.01 -13.23 16.58
CA ALA A 376 44.19 -13.90 16.04
C ALA A 376 44.60 -13.33 14.68
N GLU A 377 43.65 -13.08 13.78
CA GLU A 377 43.95 -12.51 12.46
C GLU A 377 44.43 -11.04 12.56
N VAL A 378 43.85 -10.26 13.47
CA VAL A 378 44.33 -8.89 13.75
C VAL A 378 45.77 -8.90 14.31
N GLN A 379 46.08 -9.79 15.24
CA GLN A 379 47.44 -9.93 15.78
C GLN A 379 48.44 -10.35 14.70
N ARG A 380 48.05 -11.27 13.81
CA ARG A 380 48.87 -11.67 12.66
C ARG A 380 49.16 -10.48 11.73
N ALA A 381 48.13 -9.74 11.34
CA ALA A 381 48.28 -8.56 10.49
C ALA A 381 49.14 -7.46 11.15
N GLN A 382 49.05 -7.30 12.47
CA GLN A 382 49.90 -6.39 13.23
C GLN A 382 51.37 -6.82 13.20
N ALA A 383 51.65 -8.11 13.41
CA ALA A 383 53.02 -8.63 13.34
C ALA A 383 53.64 -8.46 11.93
N ASP A 384 52.86 -8.69 10.87
CA ASP A 384 53.30 -8.45 9.50
C ASP A 384 53.59 -6.96 9.22
N LEU A 385 52.77 -6.06 9.77
CA LEU A 385 52.98 -4.62 9.65
C LEU A 385 54.25 -4.18 10.37
N GLU A 386 54.50 -4.67 11.59
CA GLU A 386 55.75 -4.40 12.32
C GLU A 386 56.97 -4.94 11.59
N ARG A 387 56.88 -6.15 11.02
CA ARG A 387 57.95 -6.72 10.19
C ARG A 387 58.24 -5.85 8.98
N LEU A 388 57.22 -5.36 8.29
CA LEU A 388 57.38 -4.46 7.15
C LEU A 388 57.96 -3.10 7.55
N LYS A 389 57.56 -2.56 8.72
CA LYS A 389 58.14 -1.33 9.27
C LYS A 389 59.62 -1.50 9.59
N ASN A 390 60.01 -2.58 10.26
CA ASN A 390 61.41 -2.84 10.58
C ASN A 390 62.23 -2.99 9.30
N LYS A 391 61.74 -3.75 8.31
CA LYS A 391 62.40 -3.88 7.00
C LYS A 391 62.53 -2.53 6.29
N ARG A 392 61.48 -1.70 6.34
CA ARG A 392 61.51 -0.35 5.79
C ARG A 392 62.59 0.47 6.49
N ASP A 393 62.66 0.42 7.81
CA ASP A 393 63.60 1.20 8.61
C ASP A 393 65.05 0.74 8.41
N ASP A 394 65.29 -0.57 8.25
CA ASP A 394 66.59 -1.13 7.89
C ASP A 394 67.06 -0.64 6.52
N LEU A 395 66.17 -0.62 5.53
CA LEU A 395 66.48 -0.10 4.19
C LEU A 395 66.75 1.40 4.22
N PHE A 396 66.01 2.18 5.02
CA PHE A 396 66.30 3.60 5.22
C PHE A 396 67.64 3.82 5.92
N ALA A 397 68.00 3.00 6.90
CA ALA A 397 69.30 3.07 7.57
C ALA A 397 70.45 2.75 6.60
N GLN A 398 70.26 1.78 5.68
CA GLN A 398 71.23 1.47 4.63
C GLN A 398 71.42 2.60 3.61
N LEU A 399 70.39 3.40 3.34
CA LEU A 399 70.48 4.56 2.44
C LEU A 399 71.08 5.80 3.09
N ALA A 400 71.06 5.87 4.43
CA ALA A 400 71.62 6.99 5.20
C ALA A 400 73.11 6.80 5.57
N SER A 401 73.63 5.57 5.42
CA SER A 401 75.06 5.23 5.53
C SER A 401 75.74 5.30 4.17
#